data_AF-A0A7K0QQV2-F1
#
_entry.id   AF-A0A7K0QQV2-F1
#
_cell.length_a   1.000
_cell.length_b   1.000
_cell.length_c   1.000
_cell.angle_alpha   90.00
_cell.angle_beta   90.00
_cell.angle_gamma   90.00
#
_symmetry.space_group_name_H-M   'P 1'
#
loop_
_entity.id
_entity.type
_entity.pdbx_description
1 polymer ?
#
loop_
_entity_poly.entity_id
_entity_poly.type
_entity_poly.pdbx_seq_one_letter_code
_entity_poly.pdbx_strand_id
1 'polypeptide(L)'
;MAESLADGRTIVSVDRPVLAAEAPGTAVPGPMLVEGWAHNRADITAVFARIDGHDWLEARHGLPRRDVAAAAEDEGALLSGFRLLMNPLLCPPGTHVLTVVALSADGTATGVSGHVQVPDPAGVQDAALITGVVTRPTEYIESGERFVPESMGGGSVHAEHETRYRWAARVVDGRDVLDAGCGVGWGSLVLKEAGARSVTGLDFHEGAVEAARTRCGDAASFVVGNLEQLPFDDDSFDLITCFEAIEHVHGQDAALDELRRVLRPGGIVLMSSPNRGVYPAGNPFHVHEFQPAELEAQLAGRFAHVRMWHQQTYVASMMADAPLFAVGDPATPLPIDLRKTAPDTLGREIYTVAAASDAPLPEMAPVAVVVPHGELQELQAAAMVLDHDLLVARAEVQASLAEVQMANVAQTRTLDMLDAAHHRADGLARQLADHRTSISWRVTAPLRGAKRLLGR
;
A
#
# COMPACT_ATOMS: atom_id res chain seq x y z
N MET A 1 -14.27 32.97 6.69
CA MET A 1 -14.22 31.71 7.47
C MET A 1 -15.41 31.63 8.43
N ALA A 2 -15.50 32.49 9.45
CA ALA A 2 -16.58 32.46 10.45
C ALA A 2 -18.02 32.54 9.85
N GLU A 3 -18.29 33.43 8.90
CA GLU A 3 -19.63 33.55 8.27
C GLU A 3 -20.01 32.34 7.38
N SER A 4 -19.04 31.54 6.92
CA SER A 4 -19.30 30.37 6.07
C SER A 4 -19.57 29.10 6.87
N LEU A 5 -19.14 29.06 8.14
CA LEU A 5 -19.19 27.87 9.03
C LEU A 5 -20.54 27.74 9.78
N ALA A 6 -21.36 28.78 9.83
CA ALA A 6 -22.60 28.81 10.62
C ALA A 6 -23.79 28.01 10.01
N ASP A 7 -23.78 27.80 8.69
CA ASP A 7 -24.95 27.31 7.93
C ASP A 7 -25.06 25.77 7.81
N GLY A 8 -24.15 24.99 8.40
CA GLY A 8 -24.19 23.53 8.37
C GLY A 8 -23.92 22.89 7.00
N ARG A 9 -23.39 23.66 6.05
CA ARG A 9 -22.94 23.14 4.74
C ARG A 9 -21.57 22.49 4.87
N THR A 10 -21.29 21.45 4.09
CA THR A 10 -19.92 20.94 3.93
C THR A 10 -19.04 22.05 3.36
N ILE A 11 -17.93 22.33 4.03
CA ILE A 11 -16.90 23.25 3.55
C ILE A 11 -15.65 22.43 3.28
N VAL A 12 -15.01 22.71 2.15
CA VAL A 12 -13.69 22.17 1.81
C VAL A 12 -12.78 23.35 1.50
N SER A 13 -11.61 23.36 2.12
CA SER A 13 -10.57 24.34 1.89
C SER A 13 -9.24 23.63 1.69
N VAL A 14 -8.47 24.10 0.71
CA VAL A 14 -7.12 23.60 0.41
C VAL A 14 -6.14 24.72 0.75
N ASP A 15 -5.31 24.49 1.76
CA ASP A 15 -4.28 25.42 2.21
C ASP A 15 -3.06 25.37 1.28
N ARG A 16 -2.76 24.18 0.74
CA ARG A 16 -1.64 23.92 -0.16
C ARG A 16 -2.01 22.84 -1.18
N PRO A 17 -1.70 23.00 -2.48
CA PRO A 17 -1.48 24.29 -3.12
C PRO A 17 -2.76 25.15 -3.05
N VAL A 18 -2.63 26.47 -3.01
CA VAL A 18 -3.81 27.34 -3.04
C VAL A 18 -4.51 27.17 -4.39
N LEU A 19 -5.71 26.57 -4.37
CA LEU A 19 -6.51 26.34 -5.57
C LEU A 19 -7.30 27.60 -5.89
N ALA A 20 -6.94 28.29 -6.97
CA ALA A 20 -7.66 29.46 -7.46
C ALA A 20 -8.40 29.13 -8.77
N ALA A 21 -9.67 29.53 -8.86
CA ALA A 21 -10.52 29.28 -10.02
C ALA A 21 -10.07 30.06 -11.29
N GLU A 22 -9.40 31.21 -11.12
CA GLU A 22 -9.07 32.15 -12.21
C GLU A 22 -7.55 32.45 -12.36
N ALA A 23 -6.67 31.72 -11.67
CA ALA A 23 -5.22 31.94 -11.78
C ALA A 23 -4.60 31.11 -12.94
N PRO A 24 -3.56 31.61 -13.64
CA PRO A 24 -2.73 30.76 -14.49
C PRO A 24 -2.18 29.62 -13.62
N GLY A 25 -2.36 28.37 -14.07
CA GLY A 25 -2.15 27.18 -13.24
C GLY A 25 -0.81 27.21 -12.49
N THR A 26 -0.82 26.74 -11.24
CA THR A 26 0.42 26.63 -10.46
C THR A 26 1.33 25.62 -11.15
N ALA A 27 2.51 26.05 -11.60
CA ALA A 27 3.48 25.15 -12.21
C ALA A 27 3.98 24.15 -11.16
N VAL A 28 3.85 22.85 -11.46
CA VAL A 28 4.19 21.79 -10.52
C VAL A 28 5.47 21.10 -10.98
N PRO A 29 6.58 21.18 -10.23
CA PRO A 29 7.86 20.58 -10.63
C PRO A 29 8.03 19.12 -10.22
N GLY A 30 7.06 18.51 -9.53
CA GLY A 30 7.15 17.15 -8.96
C GLY A 30 5.93 16.76 -8.11
N PRO A 31 6.02 15.69 -7.31
CA PRO A 31 4.97 15.34 -6.36
C PRO A 31 4.57 16.53 -5.47
N MET A 32 3.28 16.82 -5.41
CA MET A 32 2.71 17.88 -4.59
C MET A 32 1.98 17.32 -3.38
N LEU A 33 2.20 17.96 -2.24
CA LEU A 33 1.41 17.75 -1.04
C LEU A 33 0.16 18.63 -1.11
N VAL A 34 -1.01 18.00 -1.07
CA VAL A 34 -2.29 18.67 -0.96
C VAL A 34 -2.76 18.60 0.48
N GLU A 35 -2.88 19.75 1.13
CA GLU A 35 -3.27 19.87 2.54
C GLU A 35 -4.43 20.84 2.66
N GLY A 36 -5.31 20.58 3.62
CA GLY A 36 -6.43 21.44 3.86
C GLY A 36 -7.29 20.99 5.01
N TRP A 37 -8.53 21.42 4.99
CA TRP A 37 -9.55 20.98 5.94
C TRP A 37 -10.91 20.87 5.29
N ALA A 38 -11.69 19.91 5.75
CA ALA A 38 -13.07 19.69 5.38
C ALA A 38 -13.92 19.53 6.63
N HIS A 39 -15.07 20.20 6.69
CA HIS A 39 -15.94 20.16 7.86
C HIS A 39 -17.42 20.21 7.47
N ASN A 40 -18.22 19.36 8.12
CA ASN A 40 -19.68 19.34 8.12
C ASN A 40 -20.12 18.88 9.53
N ARG A 41 -21.28 19.34 10.02
CA ARG A 41 -21.93 18.85 11.24
C ARG A 41 -22.37 17.37 11.18
N ALA A 42 -22.53 16.80 9.99
CA ALA A 42 -22.84 15.39 9.75
C ALA A 42 -21.59 14.51 9.70
N ASP A 43 -20.41 15.04 10.04
CA ASP A 43 -19.08 14.44 9.90
C ASP A 43 -18.67 14.18 8.45
N ILE A 44 -17.36 14.30 8.21
CA ILE A 44 -16.73 13.94 6.93
C ILE A 44 -16.33 12.46 7.01
N THR A 45 -16.79 11.67 6.04
CA THR A 45 -16.51 10.23 5.96
C THR A 45 -15.38 9.90 5.01
N ALA A 46 -15.08 10.79 4.05
CA ALA A 46 -13.98 10.65 3.11
C ALA A 46 -13.58 12.00 2.54
N VAL A 47 -12.31 12.15 2.18
CA VAL A 47 -11.81 13.24 1.35
C VAL A 47 -10.97 12.63 0.25
N PHE A 48 -11.10 13.06 -0.99
CA PHE A 48 -10.31 12.54 -2.12
C PHE A 48 -10.03 13.64 -3.13
N ALA A 49 -9.03 13.41 -3.99
CA ALA A 49 -8.70 14.32 -5.09
C ALA A 49 -9.10 13.72 -6.44
N ARG A 50 -9.47 14.59 -7.37
CA ARG A 50 -9.71 14.30 -8.77
C ARG A 50 -8.81 15.14 -9.66
N ILE A 51 -8.28 14.57 -10.72
CA ILE A 51 -7.67 15.34 -11.81
C ILE A 51 -8.50 15.11 -13.08
N ASP A 52 -8.96 16.19 -13.71
CA ASP A 52 -9.81 16.17 -14.90
C ASP A 52 -11.06 15.27 -14.77
N GLY A 53 -11.59 15.19 -13.55
CA GLY A 53 -12.77 14.38 -13.23
C GLY A 53 -12.46 12.92 -12.88
N HIS A 54 -11.22 12.47 -12.97
CA HIS A 54 -10.81 11.11 -12.59
C HIS A 54 -10.39 11.02 -11.13
N ASP A 55 -10.92 10.05 -10.38
CA ASP A 55 -10.58 9.81 -8.98
C ASP A 55 -9.12 9.34 -8.82
N TRP A 56 -8.38 10.03 -7.97
CA TRP A 56 -6.96 9.79 -7.73
C TRP A 56 -6.73 8.79 -6.58
N LEU A 57 -6.81 9.28 -5.35
CA LEU A 57 -6.64 8.53 -4.10
C LEU A 57 -7.47 9.22 -3.01
N GLU A 58 -7.89 8.42 -2.02
CA GLU A 58 -8.46 8.95 -0.78
C GLU A 58 -7.35 9.59 0.06
N ALA A 59 -7.62 10.80 0.56
CA ALA A 59 -6.77 11.54 1.45
C ALA A 59 -6.86 10.98 2.87
N ARG A 60 -5.76 11.08 3.62
CA ARG A 60 -5.81 10.91 5.06
C ARG A 60 -6.55 12.10 5.65
N HIS A 61 -7.75 11.87 6.16
CA HIS A 61 -8.59 12.86 6.82
C HIS A 61 -8.68 12.55 8.33
N GLY A 62 -9.16 13.49 9.14
CA GLY A 62 -9.15 13.34 10.60
C GLY A 62 -7.95 13.99 11.29
N LEU A 63 -7.18 14.85 10.60
CA LEU A 63 -6.00 15.51 11.15
C LEU A 63 -6.38 16.72 12.02
N PRO A 64 -5.65 17.02 13.11
CA PRO A 64 -6.02 18.09 14.02
C PRO A 64 -5.84 19.49 13.42
N ARG A 65 -6.88 20.33 13.53
CA ARG A 65 -6.95 21.73 13.08
C ARG A 65 -7.55 22.63 14.14
N ARG A 66 -6.73 22.94 15.16
CA ARG A 66 -7.13 23.81 16.29
C ARG A 66 -7.47 25.23 15.85
N ASP A 67 -6.82 25.71 14.80
CA ASP A 67 -7.10 26.99 14.14
C ASP A 67 -8.50 27.02 13.52
N VAL A 68 -8.91 25.92 12.86
CA VAL A 68 -10.24 25.79 12.26
C VAL A 68 -11.30 25.64 13.35
N ALA A 69 -11.07 24.79 14.36
CA ALA A 69 -11.99 24.62 15.48
C ALA A 69 -12.23 25.94 16.25
N ALA A 70 -11.17 26.70 16.53
CA ALA A 70 -11.28 27.99 17.19
C ALA A 70 -12.02 29.03 16.34
N ALA A 71 -11.83 29.03 15.02
CA ALA A 71 -12.50 29.97 14.12
C ALA A 71 -13.95 29.58 13.78
N ALA A 72 -14.29 28.29 13.87
CA ALA A 72 -15.64 27.76 13.72
C ALA A 72 -16.47 27.86 15.01
N GLU A 73 -15.82 28.07 16.16
CA GLU A 73 -16.40 27.89 17.49
C GLU A 73 -17.04 26.49 17.66
N ASP A 74 -16.44 25.46 17.02
CA ASP A 74 -16.93 24.09 16.97
C ASP A 74 -15.79 23.10 17.28
N GLU A 75 -15.88 22.39 18.40
CA GLU A 75 -14.92 21.34 18.75
C GLU A 75 -14.97 20.15 17.78
N GLY A 76 -16.10 19.91 17.11
CA GLY A 76 -16.23 18.91 16.05
C GLY A 76 -15.37 19.21 14.82
N ALA A 77 -14.96 20.47 14.63
CA ALA A 77 -14.02 20.84 13.59
C ALA A 77 -12.55 20.57 13.95
N LEU A 78 -12.27 20.04 15.15
CA LEU A 78 -10.89 19.74 15.57
C LEU A 78 -10.23 18.72 14.65
N LEU A 79 -10.93 17.71 14.15
CA LEU A 79 -10.36 16.68 13.27
C LEU A 79 -10.69 16.93 11.79
N SER A 80 -10.88 18.19 11.41
CA SER A 80 -11.26 18.56 10.04
C SER A 80 -10.12 18.48 9.02
N GLY A 81 -8.87 18.33 9.45
CA GLY A 81 -7.72 18.37 8.57
C GLY A 81 -7.62 17.16 7.65
N PHE A 82 -7.09 17.39 6.45
CA PHE A 82 -6.72 16.32 5.53
C PHE A 82 -5.38 16.59 4.85
N ARG A 83 -4.75 15.52 4.38
CA ARG A 83 -3.51 15.54 3.62
C ARG A 83 -3.51 14.40 2.59
N LEU A 84 -3.07 14.70 1.36
CA LEU A 84 -2.73 13.68 0.35
C LEU A 84 -1.46 14.07 -0.40
N LEU A 85 -0.70 13.07 -0.83
CA LEU A 85 0.38 13.25 -1.79
C LEU A 85 -0.14 12.89 -3.18
N MET A 86 0.08 13.74 -4.16
CA MET A 86 -0.24 13.44 -5.56
C MET A 86 0.86 13.90 -6.49
N ASN A 87 0.99 13.27 -7.67
CA ASN A 87 1.96 13.68 -8.66
C ASN A 87 1.26 14.11 -9.97
N PRO A 88 0.99 15.41 -10.16
CA PRO A 88 0.36 15.93 -11.39
C PRO A 88 1.20 15.68 -12.65
N LEU A 89 2.50 15.38 -12.52
CA LEU A 89 3.35 15.02 -13.67
C LEU A 89 2.95 13.71 -14.35
N LEU A 90 2.05 12.95 -13.75
CA LEU A 90 1.43 11.77 -14.38
C LEU A 90 0.39 12.15 -15.44
N CYS A 91 -0.03 13.43 -15.51
CA CYS A 91 -0.86 13.95 -16.58
C CYS A 91 -0.01 14.41 -17.78
N PRO A 92 -0.58 14.41 -19.01
CA PRO A 92 0.09 15.01 -20.17
C PRO A 92 0.51 16.47 -19.90
N PRO A 93 1.50 17.02 -20.60
CA PRO A 93 1.82 18.44 -20.49
C PRO A 93 0.61 19.32 -20.82
N GLY A 94 0.30 20.28 -19.96
CA GLY A 94 -0.91 21.09 -20.11
C GLY A 94 -1.47 21.63 -18.80
N THR A 95 -2.65 22.25 -18.92
CA THR A 95 -3.42 22.73 -17.77
C THR A 95 -4.44 21.66 -17.39
N HIS A 96 -4.45 21.25 -16.12
CA HIS A 96 -5.35 20.25 -15.59
C HIS A 96 -6.19 20.82 -14.44
N VAL A 97 -7.39 20.28 -14.27
CA VAL A 97 -8.30 20.68 -13.19
C VAL A 97 -8.14 19.72 -12.02
N LEU A 98 -7.54 20.21 -10.95
CA LEU A 98 -7.49 19.52 -9.66
C LEU A 98 -8.74 19.87 -8.85
N THR A 99 -9.50 18.86 -8.44
CA THR A 99 -10.66 19.01 -7.55
C THR A 99 -10.48 18.18 -6.30
N VAL A 100 -10.49 18.81 -5.12
CA VAL A 100 -10.56 18.10 -3.84
C VAL A 100 -12.01 18.02 -3.42
N VAL A 101 -12.50 16.81 -3.13
CA VAL A 101 -13.90 16.54 -2.76
C VAL A 101 -13.95 15.94 -1.36
N ALA A 102 -14.83 16.46 -0.51
CA ALA A 102 -15.19 15.85 0.76
C ALA A 102 -16.61 15.28 0.69
N LEU A 103 -16.77 14.07 1.21
CA LEU A 103 -18.03 13.38 1.37
C LEU A 103 -18.45 13.43 2.84
N SER A 104 -19.68 13.88 3.12
CA SER A 104 -20.26 13.82 4.47
C SER A 104 -21.14 12.58 4.65
N ALA A 105 -21.39 12.18 5.91
CA ALA A 105 -22.16 10.98 6.22
C ALA A 105 -23.62 11.03 5.73
N ASP A 106 -24.14 12.24 5.48
CA ASP A 106 -25.46 12.46 4.86
C ASP A 106 -25.48 12.25 3.33
N GLY A 107 -24.34 11.88 2.73
CA GLY A 107 -24.17 11.65 1.30
C GLY A 107 -23.85 12.90 0.48
N THR A 108 -23.67 14.06 1.12
CA THR A 108 -23.34 15.31 0.41
C THR A 108 -21.86 15.31 -0.02
N ALA A 109 -21.61 15.47 -1.33
CA ALA A 109 -20.27 15.69 -1.87
C ALA A 109 -20.05 17.18 -2.14
N THR A 110 -19.02 17.77 -1.57
CA THR A 110 -18.62 19.17 -1.85
C THR A 110 -17.16 19.20 -2.23
N GLY A 111 -16.81 19.96 -3.28
CA GLY A 111 -15.43 20.07 -3.70
C GLY A 111 -14.98 21.48 -4.05
N VAL A 112 -13.67 21.67 -3.99
CA VAL A 112 -12.97 22.89 -4.41
C VAL A 112 -12.04 22.53 -5.56
N SER A 113 -12.11 23.33 -6.63
CA SER A 113 -11.32 23.10 -7.84
C SER A 113 -10.32 24.23 -8.09
N GLY A 114 -9.19 23.89 -8.68
CA GLY A 114 -8.20 24.83 -9.18
C GLY A 114 -7.43 24.24 -10.35
N HIS A 115 -6.62 25.07 -11.00
CA HIS A 115 -5.81 24.66 -12.14
C HIS A 115 -4.37 24.39 -11.72
N VAL A 116 -3.84 23.25 -12.15
CA VAL A 116 -2.42 22.90 -12.05
C VAL A 116 -1.81 22.88 -13.45
N GLN A 117 -0.59 23.41 -13.58
CA GLN A 117 0.11 23.43 -14.85
C GLN A 117 1.20 22.36 -14.83
N VAL A 118 1.06 21.35 -15.69
CA VAL A 118 2.11 20.39 -16.01
C VAL A 118 2.99 21.00 -17.10
N PRO A 119 4.30 21.19 -16.85
CA PRO A 119 5.18 21.83 -17.80
C PRO A 119 5.41 20.98 -19.06
N ASP A 120 5.63 21.65 -20.19
CA ASP A 120 6.08 21.01 -21.44
C ASP A 120 7.51 20.45 -21.25
N PRO A 121 7.76 19.17 -21.59
CA PRO A 121 9.06 18.54 -21.43
C PRO A 121 10.21 19.29 -22.13
N ALA A 122 9.93 20.15 -23.12
CA ALA A 122 10.96 20.96 -23.78
C ALA A 122 11.60 22.05 -22.90
N GLY A 123 11.00 22.39 -21.75
CA GLY A 123 11.47 23.44 -20.84
C GLY A 123 11.98 22.97 -19.47
N VAL A 124 11.85 21.68 -19.16
CA VAL A 124 12.31 21.08 -17.90
C VAL A 124 13.47 20.16 -18.23
N GLN A 125 14.68 20.49 -17.76
CA GLN A 125 15.88 19.68 -17.98
C GLN A 125 15.84 18.29 -17.29
N ASP A 126 14.69 17.88 -16.75
CA ASP A 126 14.41 16.62 -16.05
C ASP A 126 13.14 15.91 -16.56
N ALA A 127 12.71 16.17 -17.81
CA ALA A 127 11.41 15.76 -18.31
C ALA A 127 11.28 14.31 -18.85
N ALA A 128 12.17 13.40 -18.49
CA ALA A 128 12.10 11.99 -18.92
C ALA A 128 11.22 11.11 -18.00
N LEU A 129 10.42 11.72 -17.12
CA LEU A 129 9.51 11.06 -16.17
C LEU A 129 8.04 11.08 -16.61
N ILE A 130 7.77 11.60 -17.81
CA ILE A 130 6.43 12.01 -18.24
C ILE A 130 5.99 11.12 -19.41
N THR A 131 5.51 9.92 -19.12
CA THR A 131 4.42 9.23 -19.86
C THR A 131 4.29 7.77 -19.42
N GLY A 132 3.41 7.54 -18.44
CA GLY A 132 2.97 6.19 -18.10
C GLY A 132 1.87 6.24 -17.07
N VAL A 133 0.63 6.45 -17.50
CA VAL A 133 -0.61 5.81 -17.00
C VAL A 133 -1.80 6.51 -17.69
N VAL A 134 -2.42 5.76 -18.61
CA VAL A 134 -3.69 6.06 -19.26
C VAL A 134 -4.80 5.41 -18.41
N THR A 135 -5.81 6.22 -18.07
CA THR A 135 -7.18 5.89 -17.63
C THR A 135 -7.43 4.52 -16.99
N ARG A 136 -7.73 4.53 -15.69
CA ARG A 136 -8.33 3.39 -14.96
C ARG A 136 -9.74 3.09 -15.48
N PRO A 137 -10.04 1.88 -16.00
CA PRO A 137 -11.36 1.32 -15.92
C PRO A 137 -11.54 0.80 -14.49
N THR A 138 -12.43 1.43 -13.73
CA THR A 138 -12.95 0.90 -12.48
C THR A 138 -13.75 -0.36 -12.78
N GLU A 139 -13.14 -1.52 -12.54
CA GLU A 139 -13.72 -2.75 -11.96
C GLU A 139 -12.62 -3.82 -12.04
N TYR A 140 -12.27 -4.44 -10.90
CA TYR A 140 -11.36 -5.59 -10.76
C TYR A 140 -9.84 -5.32 -10.50
N ILE A 141 -9.50 -4.46 -9.52
CA ILE A 141 -8.17 -4.47 -8.85
C ILE A 141 -8.41 -4.41 -7.33
N GLU A 142 -8.59 -5.56 -6.68
CA GLU A 142 -8.98 -5.60 -5.25
C GLU A 142 -7.85 -5.89 -4.26
N SER A 143 -6.63 -6.24 -4.68
CA SER A 143 -5.56 -6.58 -3.71
C SER A 143 -4.15 -6.01 -3.95
N GLY A 144 -3.81 -5.52 -5.14
CA GLY A 144 -2.44 -5.06 -5.45
C GLY A 144 -1.39 -6.17 -5.56
N GLU A 145 -1.75 -7.42 -5.29
CA GLU A 145 -0.88 -8.61 -5.35
C GLU A 145 -0.58 -9.09 -6.77
N ARG A 146 -1.51 -8.85 -7.69
CA ARG A 146 -1.41 -9.33 -9.08
C ARG A 146 -0.72 -8.29 -9.94
N PHE A 147 0.34 -8.69 -10.64
CA PHE A 147 0.99 -7.82 -11.61
C PHE A 147 0.04 -7.50 -12.78
N VAL A 148 -0.29 -6.21 -12.93
CA VAL A 148 -1.10 -5.67 -14.03
C VAL A 148 -0.31 -4.56 -14.72
N PRO A 149 0.24 -4.81 -15.93
CA PRO A 149 1.16 -3.91 -16.61
C PRO A 149 0.64 -2.48 -16.79
N GLU A 150 -0.66 -2.31 -17.00
CA GLU A 150 -1.28 -1.00 -17.24
C GLU A 150 -1.27 -0.11 -15.98
N SER A 151 -1.23 -0.75 -14.80
CA SER A 151 -1.22 -0.05 -13.51
C SER A 151 0.15 -0.01 -12.85
N MET A 152 1.04 -0.96 -13.17
CA MET A 152 2.34 -1.17 -12.52
C MET A 152 3.52 -1.06 -13.49
N GLY A 153 3.27 -0.69 -14.75
CA GLY A 153 4.26 -0.67 -15.82
C GLY A 153 5.36 0.37 -15.59
N GLY A 154 6.60 -0.04 -15.89
CA GLY A 154 7.77 0.84 -15.84
C GLY A 154 8.43 0.99 -14.47
N GLY A 155 7.85 0.42 -13.41
CA GLY A 155 8.43 0.38 -12.07
C GLY A 155 9.13 -0.94 -11.71
N SER A 156 9.57 -1.02 -10.46
CA SER A 156 10.30 -2.12 -9.84
C SER A 156 9.55 -3.45 -9.91
N VAL A 157 8.25 -3.46 -9.60
CA VAL A 157 7.40 -4.65 -9.70
C VAL A 157 7.35 -5.17 -11.15
N HIS A 158 7.26 -4.28 -12.15
CA HIS A 158 7.33 -4.68 -13.56
C HIS A 158 8.68 -5.31 -13.88
N ALA A 159 9.78 -4.67 -13.50
CA ALA A 159 11.12 -5.18 -13.78
C ALA A 159 11.40 -6.52 -13.09
N GLU A 160 10.85 -6.75 -11.89
CA GLU A 160 10.93 -8.02 -11.20
C GLU A 160 10.27 -9.15 -12.01
N HIS A 161 9.04 -8.93 -12.49
CA HIS A 161 8.33 -9.88 -13.33
C HIS A 161 9.01 -10.06 -14.70
N GLU A 162 9.38 -8.95 -15.34
CA GLU A 162 10.03 -8.96 -16.65
C GLU A 162 11.35 -9.70 -16.63
N THR A 163 12.14 -9.56 -15.56
CA THR A 163 13.40 -10.29 -15.40
C THR A 163 13.18 -11.81 -15.47
N ARG A 164 12.16 -12.34 -14.79
CA ARG A 164 11.83 -13.78 -14.78
C ARG A 164 11.32 -14.26 -16.13
N TYR A 165 10.37 -13.54 -16.74
CA TYR A 165 9.81 -13.94 -18.03
C TYR A 165 10.83 -13.81 -19.17
N ARG A 166 11.71 -12.79 -19.18
CA ARG A 166 12.80 -12.69 -20.16
C ARG A 166 13.90 -13.73 -19.93
N TRP A 167 14.12 -14.15 -18.69
CA TRP A 167 15.01 -15.27 -18.40
C TRP A 167 14.43 -16.60 -18.92
N ALA A 168 13.14 -16.85 -18.71
CA ALA A 168 12.42 -17.99 -19.26
C ALA A 168 12.37 -17.99 -20.79
N ALA A 169 12.16 -16.84 -21.41
CA ALA A 169 12.13 -16.64 -22.86
C ALA A 169 13.36 -17.18 -23.59
N ARG A 170 14.51 -17.31 -22.91
CA ARG A 170 15.74 -17.87 -23.49
C ARG A 170 15.63 -19.36 -23.86
N VAL A 171 14.63 -20.06 -23.33
CA VAL A 171 14.48 -21.51 -23.48
C VAL A 171 13.07 -21.92 -23.92
N VAL A 172 12.26 -21.01 -24.47
CA VAL A 172 10.88 -21.35 -24.90
C VAL A 172 10.73 -21.63 -26.39
N ASP A 173 11.73 -21.27 -27.21
CA ASP A 173 11.64 -21.39 -28.67
C ASP A 173 11.23 -22.81 -29.12
N GLY A 174 10.16 -22.88 -29.91
CA GLY A 174 9.61 -24.12 -30.45
C GLY A 174 8.92 -25.05 -29.43
N ARG A 175 8.74 -24.65 -28.17
CA ARG A 175 8.15 -25.48 -27.10
C ARG A 175 6.66 -25.24 -26.89
N ASP A 176 5.96 -26.26 -26.42
CA ASP A 176 4.62 -26.08 -25.83
C ASP A 176 4.75 -25.71 -24.37
N VAL A 177 4.25 -24.53 -24.01
CA VAL A 177 4.47 -23.91 -22.71
C VAL A 177 3.17 -23.83 -21.90
N LEU A 178 3.23 -24.24 -20.64
CA LEU A 178 2.22 -23.90 -19.64
C LEU A 178 2.72 -22.74 -18.78
N ASP A 179 1.94 -21.66 -18.72
CA ASP A 179 2.15 -20.57 -17.77
C ASP A 179 1.20 -20.75 -16.57
N ALA A 180 1.70 -21.41 -15.53
CA ALA A 180 0.96 -21.86 -14.37
C ALA A 180 0.93 -20.75 -13.29
N GLY A 181 -0.21 -20.07 -13.15
CA GLY A 181 -0.32 -18.80 -12.44
C GLY A 181 -0.15 -17.60 -13.37
N CYS A 182 -0.69 -17.65 -14.60
CA CYS A 182 -0.43 -16.66 -15.65
C CYS A 182 -0.96 -15.24 -15.33
N GLY A 183 -1.84 -15.12 -14.34
CA GLY A 183 -2.59 -13.91 -14.05
C GLY A 183 -3.26 -13.33 -15.27
N VAL A 184 -2.97 -12.06 -15.55
CA VAL A 184 -3.59 -11.36 -16.69
C VAL A 184 -2.90 -11.67 -18.03
N GLY A 185 -2.01 -12.66 -18.09
CA GLY A 185 -1.45 -13.19 -19.35
C GLY A 185 -0.34 -12.33 -19.99
N TRP A 186 0.17 -11.32 -19.29
CA TRP A 186 1.29 -10.51 -19.80
C TRP A 186 2.54 -11.36 -20.03
N GLY A 187 2.91 -12.18 -19.04
CA GLY A 187 4.06 -13.07 -19.15
C GLY A 187 3.88 -14.13 -20.25
N SER A 188 2.66 -14.65 -20.39
CA SER A 188 2.30 -15.57 -21.47
C SER A 188 2.56 -14.98 -22.85
N LEU A 189 2.29 -13.68 -23.07
CA LEU A 189 2.66 -12.99 -24.33
C LEU A 189 4.16 -12.89 -24.53
N VAL A 190 4.92 -12.55 -23.49
CA VAL A 190 6.39 -12.49 -23.55
C VAL A 190 6.96 -13.85 -24.00
N LEU A 191 6.45 -14.94 -23.45
CA LEU A 191 6.86 -16.31 -23.82
C LEU A 191 6.46 -16.64 -25.26
N LYS A 192 5.27 -16.20 -25.69
CA LYS A 192 4.80 -16.42 -27.06
C LYS A 192 5.64 -15.68 -28.09
N GLU A 193 5.92 -14.40 -27.85
CA GLU A 193 6.74 -13.54 -28.70
C GLU A 193 8.20 -14.04 -28.79
N ALA A 194 8.68 -14.69 -27.74
CA ALA A 194 10.00 -15.31 -27.70
C ALA A 194 10.12 -16.62 -28.51
N GLY A 195 9.06 -17.05 -29.19
CA GLY A 195 9.09 -18.18 -30.12
C GLY A 195 8.45 -19.47 -29.60
N ALA A 196 7.74 -19.43 -28.46
CA ALA A 196 6.98 -20.59 -28.01
C ALA A 196 6.00 -21.08 -29.09
N ARG A 197 6.01 -22.40 -29.35
CA ARG A 197 5.13 -23.03 -30.34
C ARG A 197 3.67 -22.83 -29.93
N SER A 198 3.36 -23.10 -28.66
CA SER A 198 2.08 -22.81 -28.05
C SER A 198 2.28 -22.31 -26.62
N VAL A 199 1.37 -21.46 -26.14
CA VAL A 199 1.32 -21.02 -24.75
C VAL A 199 -0.10 -21.22 -24.24
N THR A 200 -0.23 -21.98 -23.17
CA THR A 200 -1.47 -22.11 -22.40
C THR A 200 -1.26 -21.46 -21.04
N GLY A 201 -2.01 -20.42 -20.72
CA GLY A 201 -2.05 -19.83 -19.38
C GLY A 201 -3.11 -20.49 -18.49
N LEU A 202 -2.78 -20.71 -17.23
CA LEU A 202 -3.74 -21.16 -16.22
C LEU A 202 -3.68 -20.23 -15.01
N ASP A 203 -4.85 -19.81 -14.50
CA ASP A 203 -4.97 -19.09 -13.24
C ASP A 203 -6.23 -19.54 -12.52
N PHE A 204 -6.22 -19.49 -11.18
CA PHE A 204 -7.38 -19.86 -10.37
C PHE A 204 -8.51 -18.83 -10.49
N HIS A 205 -8.18 -17.56 -10.78
CA HIS A 205 -9.15 -16.48 -10.79
C HIS A 205 -9.76 -16.25 -12.19
N GLU A 206 -11.08 -16.41 -12.30
CA GLU A 206 -11.82 -16.27 -13.56
C GLU A 206 -11.64 -14.89 -14.23
N GLY A 207 -11.77 -13.79 -13.47
CA GLY A 207 -11.57 -12.43 -14.00
C GLY A 207 -10.15 -12.17 -14.53
N ALA A 208 -9.12 -12.83 -13.99
CA ALA A 208 -7.75 -12.70 -14.50
C ALA A 208 -7.62 -13.42 -15.83
N VAL A 209 -8.22 -14.61 -15.95
CA VAL A 209 -8.28 -15.38 -17.20
C VAL A 209 -9.06 -14.63 -18.28
N GLU A 210 -10.16 -13.96 -17.94
CA GLU A 210 -10.90 -13.13 -18.90
C GLU A 210 -10.07 -11.94 -19.40
N ALA A 211 -9.37 -11.25 -18.51
CA ALA A 211 -8.42 -10.20 -18.87
C ALA A 211 -7.27 -10.74 -19.74
N ALA A 212 -6.78 -11.94 -19.46
CA ALA A 212 -5.73 -12.60 -20.23
C ALA A 212 -6.18 -12.94 -21.65
N ARG A 213 -7.38 -13.52 -21.81
CA ARG A 213 -7.99 -13.79 -23.13
C ARG A 213 -8.14 -12.50 -23.93
N THR A 214 -8.58 -11.43 -23.27
CA THR A 214 -8.76 -10.12 -23.91
C THR A 214 -7.42 -9.53 -24.37
N ARG A 215 -6.39 -9.61 -23.52
CA ARG A 215 -5.05 -9.08 -23.82
C ARG A 215 -4.35 -9.85 -24.93
N CYS A 216 -4.45 -11.17 -24.91
CA CYS A 216 -3.61 -12.02 -25.77
C CYS A 216 -4.30 -12.43 -27.07
N GLY A 217 -5.63 -12.36 -27.13
CA GLY A 217 -6.40 -12.83 -28.28
C GLY A 217 -6.04 -14.28 -28.63
N ASP A 218 -5.79 -14.53 -29.92
CA ASP A 218 -5.45 -15.87 -30.44
C ASP A 218 -3.96 -16.24 -30.26
N ALA A 219 -3.14 -15.37 -29.64
CA ALA A 219 -1.72 -15.64 -29.44
C ALA A 219 -1.45 -16.77 -28.43
N ALA A 220 -2.35 -16.94 -27.45
CA ALA A 220 -2.27 -17.94 -26.38
C ALA A 220 -3.67 -18.38 -25.92
N SER A 221 -3.78 -19.58 -25.34
CA SER A 221 -5.02 -20.12 -24.75
C SER A 221 -5.03 -19.93 -23.24
N PHE A 222 -6.21 -19.74 -22.62
CA PHE A 222 -6.32 -19.54 -21.17
C PHE A 222 -7.43 -20.36 -20.52
N VAL A 223 -7.09 -21.00 -19.40
CA VAL A 223 -7.97 -21.91 -18.66
C VAL A 223 -8.06 -21.47 -17.20
N VAL A 224 -9.28 -21.46 -16.66
CA VAL A 224 -9.48 -21.32 -15.21
C VAL A 224 -9.23 -22.68 -14.57
N GLY A 225 -8.31 -22.76 -13.61
CA GLY A 225 -7.96 -24.04 -13.01
C GLY A 225 -7.17 -23.91 -11.71
N ASN A 226 -7.08 -25.02 -10.98
CA ASN A 226 -6.34 -25.11 -9.72
C ASN A 226 -4.98 -25.76 -9.97
N LEU A 227 -3.90 -25.17 -9.44
CA LEU A 227 -2.57 -25.76 -9.50
C LEU A 227 -2.48 -27.12 -8.80
N GLU A 228 -3.28 -27.35 -7.76
CA GLU A 228 -3.35 -28.65 -7.06
C GLU A 228 -4.05 -29.75 -7.88
N GLN A 229 -4.70 -29.38 -8.99
CA GLN A 229 -5.39 -30.32 -9.88
C GLN A 229 -5.50 -29.72 -11.30
N LEU A 230 -4.44 -29.88 -12.08
CA LEU A 230 -4.32 -29.30 -13.41
C LEU A 230 -5.25 -30.02 -14.41
N PRO A 231 -6.06 -29.29 -15.19
CA PRO A 231 -7.02 -29.85 -16.14
C PRO A 231 -6.36 -30.27 -17.47
N PHE A 232 -5.18 -30.87 -17.39
CA PHE A 232 -4.40 -31.32 -18.54
C PHE A 232 -4.00 -32.78 -18.39
N ASP A 233 -3.85 -33.46 -19.52
CA ASP A 233 -3.35 -34.83 -19.56
C ASP A 233 -1.87 -34.89 -19.15
N ASP A 234 -1.41 -36.08 -18.78
CA ASP A 234 0.00 -36.34 -18.50
C ASP A 234 0.86 -35.97 -19.73
N ASP A 235 2.11 -35.55 -19.50
CA ASP A 235 3.07 -35.28 -20.58
C ASP A 235 2.56 -34.28 -21.66
N SER A 236 1.85 -33.24 -21.23
CA SER A 236 1.23 -32.24 -22.11
C SER A 236 2.16 -31.08 -22.51
N PHE A 237 3.19 -30.76 -21.73
CA PHE A 237 4.01 -29.55 -21.96
C PHE A 237 5.50 -29.84 -21.97
N ASP A 238 6.24 -29.11 -22.82
CA ASP A 238 7.71 -29.17 -22.89
C ASP A 238 8.36 -28.26 -21.84
N LEU A 239 7.68 -27.17 -21.46
CA LEU A 239 8.15 -26.22 -20.47
C LEU A 239 6.97 -25.69 -19.64
N ILE A 240 7.19 -25.49 -18.36
CA ILE A 240 6.21 -24.91 -17.45
C ILE A 240 6.85 -23.74 -16.72
N THR A 241 6.24 -22.56 -16.76
CA THR A 241 6.56 -21.45 -15.85
C THR A 241 5.57 -21.46 -14.68
N CYS A 242 6.07 -21.26 -13.46
CA CYS A 242 5.26 -21.09 -12.26
C CYS A 242 5.90 -20.01 -11.39
N PHE A 243 5.61 -18.75 -11.70
CA PHE A 243 6.23 -17.60 -11.05
C PHE A 243 5.26 -16.93 -10.10
N GLU A 244 5.67 -16.75 -8.84
CA GLU A 244 4.88 -16.06 -7.80
C GLU A 244 3.45 -16.60 -7.67
N ALA A 245 3.34 -17.93 -7.56
CA ALA A 245 2.07 -18.64 -7.62
C ALA A 245 1.98 -19.77 -6.58
N ILE A 246 3.08 -20.50 -6.34
CA ILE A 246 3.10 -21.68 -5.47
C ILE A 246 2.88 -21.33 -3.99
N GLU A 247 3.21 -20.12 -3.57
CA GLU A 247 3.03 -19.61 -2.22
C GLU A 247 1.57 -19.33 -1.85
N HIS A 248 0.70 -19.20 -2.86
CA HIS A 248 -0.74 -18.99 -2.68
C HIS A 248 -1.51 -20.31 -2.52
N VAL A 249 -0.86 -21.44 -2.79
CA VAL A 249 -1.48 -22.76 -2.81
C VAL A 249 -1.37 -23.43 -1.44
N HIS A 250 -2.46 -24.06 -0.97
CA HIS A 250 -2.45 -24.79 0.30
C HIS A 250 -1.73 -26.14 0.15
N GLY A 251 -2.06 -26.88 -0.90
CA GLY A 251 -1.46 -28.17 -1.23
C GLY A 251 -0.22 -28.04 -2.12
N GLN A 252 0.86 -27.42 -1.62
CA GLN A 252 2.08 -27.20 -2.43
C GLN A 252 2.67 -28.50 -2.99
N ASP A 253 2.68 -29.58 -2.21
CA ASP A 253 3.14 -30.88 -2.69
C ASP A 253 2.28 -31.41 -3.85
N ALA A 254 0.95 -31.27 -3.76
CA ALA A 254 0.03 -31.69 -4.81
C ALA A 254 0.23 -30.84 -6.08
N ALA A 255 0.42 -29.53 -5.93
CA ALA A 255 0.74 -28.67 -7.06
C ALA A 255 2.07 -29.05 -7.72
N LEU A 256 3.12 -29.30 -6.95
CA LEU A 256 4.41 -29.75 -7.49
C LEU A 256 4.31 -31.11 -8.20
N ASP A 257 3.49 -32.02 -7.66
CA ASP A 257 3.22 -33.33 -8.28
C ASP A 257 2.45 -33.18 -9.60
N GLU A 258 1.46 -32.28 -9.65
CA GLU A 258 0.70 -31.99 -10.88
C GLU A 258 1.58 -31.31 -11.95
N LEU A 259 2.42 -30.34 -11.57
CA LEU A 259 3.38 -29.72 -12.49
C LEU A 259 4.32 -30.78 -13.08
N ARG A 260 4.78 -31.74 -12.27
CA ARG A 260 5.58 -32.88 -12.76
C ARG A 260 4.77 -33.79 -13.68
N ARG A 261 3.52 -34.12 -13.34
CA ARG A 261 2.66 -35.02 -14.12
C ARG A 261 2.40 -34.51 -15.54
N VAL A 262 2.10 -33.22 -15.68
CA VAL A 262 1.80 -32.62 -17.00
C VAL A 262 3.05 -32.26 -17.80
N LEU A 263 4.24 -32.34 -17.18
CA LEU A 263 5.51 -32.09 -17.85
C LEU A 263 5.97 -33.34 -18.59
N ARG A 264 6.27 -33.19 -19.89
CA ARG A 264 6.83 -34.27 -20.70
C ARG A 264 8.17 -34.77 -20.15
N PRO A 265 8.55 -36.03 -20.42
CA PRO A 265 9.89 -36.51 -20.12
C PRO A 265 10.94 -35.63 -20.80
N GLY A 266 11.85 -35.06 -19.99
CA GLY A 266 12.87 -34.12 -20.45
C GLY A 266 12.40 -32.67 -20.61
N GLY A 267 11.15 -32.36 -20.28
CA GLY A 267 10.66 -31.00 -20.14
C GLY A 267 11.26 -30.28 -18.94
N ILE A 268 11.03 -28.97 -18.83
CA ILE A 268 11.62 -28.12 -17.78
C ILE A 268 10.52 -27.37 -17.02
N VAL A 269 10.57 -27.40 -15.69
CA VAL A 269 9.83 -26.47 -14.84
C VAL A 269 10.74 -25.30 -14.48
N LEU A 270 10.28 -24.08 -14.69
CA LEU A 270 10.87 -22.84 -14.22
C LEU A 270 9.96 -22.26 -13.14
N MET A 271 10.47 -22.09 -11.93
CA MET A 271 9.67 -21.70 -10.78
C MET A 271 10.29 -20.52 -10.06
N SER A 272 9.47 -19.65 -9.47
CA SER A 272 9.94 -18.67 -8.49
C SER A 272 9.04 -18.64 -7.27
N SER A 273 9.62 -18.24 -6.15
CA SER A 273 8.90 -18.06 -4.89
C SER A 273 9.55 -16.91 -4.10
N PRO A 274 8.76 -16.08 -3.42
CA PRO A 274 9.29 -15.05 -2.54
C PRO A 274 9.98 -15.70 -1.34
N ASN A 275 11.12 -15.15 -0.95
CA ASN A 275 11.90 -15.71 0.15
C ASN A 275 11.33 -15.27 1.51
N ARG A 276 10.91 -16.27 2.29
CA ARG A 276 10.36 -16.06 3.62
C ARG A 276 11.32 -15.29 4.53
N GLY A 277 10.81 -14.23 5.15
CA GLY A 277 11.60 -13.38 6.06
C GLY A 277 12.50 -12.35 5.37
N VAL A 278 12.54 -12.34 4.04
CA VAL A 278 13.10 -11.25 3.22
C VAL A 278 11.97 -10.48 2.56
N TYR A 279 10.99 -11.18 1.99
CA TYR A 279 9.78 -10.56 1.47
C TYR A 279 8.96 -9.93 2.63
N PRO A 280 8.36 -8.75 2.43
CA PRO A 280 7.58 -8.08 3.48
C PRO A 280 6.48 -8.98 4.04
N ALA A 281 6.47 -9.17 5.36
CA ALA A 281 5.46 -9.96 6.04
C ALA A 281 4.09 -9.26 6.06
N GLY A 282 3.01 -10.04 6.10
CA GLY A 282 1.65 -9.53 6.28
C GLY A 282 0.74 -9.68 5.07
N ASN A 283 1.21 -10.32 3.98
CA ASN A 283 0.35 -10.68 2.86
C ASN A 283 -0.61 -11.82 3.27
N PRO A 284 -1.93 -11.58 3.33
CA PRO A 284 -2.89 -12.60 3.75
C PRO A 284 -3.08 -13.72 2.71
N PHE A 285 -2.61 -13.52 1.47
CA PHE A 285 -2.70 -14.49 0.39
C PHE A 285 -1.49 -15.41 0.29
N HIS A 286 -0.40 -15.13 1.02
CA HIS A 286 0.74 -16.04 1.13
C HIS A 286 0.44 -17.11 2.17
N VAL A 287 -0.03 -18.27 1.69
CA VAL A 287 -0.30 -19.43 2.54
C VAL A 287 1.01 -20.02 3.05
N HIS A 288 2.02 -20.13 2.17
CA HIS A 288 3.34 -20.63 2.55
C HIS A 288 4.46 -20.11 1.64
N GLU A 289 5.36 -19.32 2.20
CA GLU A 289 6.58 -18.85 1.53
C GLU A 289 7.73 -19.83 1.81
N PHE A 290 8.40 -20.29 0.76
CA PHE A 290 9.57 -21.16 0.89
C PHE A 290 10.80 -20.38 1.38
N GLN A 291 11.66 -21.06 2.14
CA GLN A 291 13.08 -20.74 2.18
C GLN A 291 13.76 -21.33 0.93
N PRO A 292 14.87 -20.75 0.42
CA PRO A 292 15.55 -21.25 -0.78
C PRO A 292 15.87 -22.75 -0.73
N ALA A 293 16.37 -23.22 0.42
CA ALA A 293 16.72 -24.63 0.63
C ALA A 293 15.49 -25.55 0.70
N GLU A 294 14.34 -25.05 1.14
CA GLU A 294 13.10 -25.82 1.17
C GLU A 294 12.57 -26.03 -0.25
N LEU A 295 12.56 -24.97 -1.06
CA LEU A 295 12.19 -25.05 -2.48
C LEU A 295 13.12 -26.01 -3.25
N GLU A 296 14.43 -25.88 -3.06
CA GLU A 296 15.41 -26.78 -3.68
C GLU A 296 15.15 -28.25 -3.30
N ALA A 297 14.93 -28.53 -2.01
CA ALA A 297 14.66 -29.88 -1.53
C ALA A 297 13.36 -30.45 -2.12
N GLN A 298 12.30 -29.63 -2.22
CA GLN A 298 11.01 -30.03 -2.79
C GLN A 298 11.12 -30.39 -4.27
N LEU A 299 11.89 -29.62 -5.03
CA LEU A 299 12.15 -29.90 -6.45
C LEU A 299 13.08 -31.11 -6.60
N ALA A 300 14.13 -31.23 -5.78
CA ALA A 300 15.09 -32.33 -5.86
C ALA A 300 14.48 -33.68 -5.45
N GLY A 301 13.43 -33.68 -4.63
CA GLY A 301 12.63 -34.87 -4.32
C GLY A 301 11.83 -35.38 -5.52
N ARG A 302 11.67 -34.55 -6.58
CA ARG A 302 10.83 -34.83 -7.74
C ARG A 302 11.63 -34.94 -9.04
N PHE A 303 12.70 -34.18 -9.21
CA PHE A 303 13.44 -34.07 -10.46
C PHE A 303 14.92 -34.44 -10.30
N ALA A 304 15.50 -35.10 -11.30
CA ALA A 304 16.90 -35.51 -11.27
C ALA A 304 17.90 -34.34 -11.33
N HIS A 305 17.52 -33.23 -11.97
CA HIS A 305 18.35 -32.04 -12.13
C HIS A 305 17.60 -30.82 -11.63
N VAL A 306 18.17 -30.16 -10.62
CA VAL A 306 17.67 -28.89 -10.07
C VAL A 306 18.81 -27.88 -10.05
N ARG A 307 18.51 -26.65 -10.43
CA ARG A 307 19.44 -25.52 -10.32
C ARG A 307 18.72 -24.29 -9.83
N MET A 308 19.39 -23.56 -8.92
CA MET A 308 18.87 -22.37 -8.28
C MET A 308 19.52 -21.09 -8.84
N TRP A 309 18.73 -20.03 -8.90
CA TRP A 309 19.08 -18.65 -9.24
C TRP A 309 18.46 -17.73 -8.18
N HIS A 310 19.03 -16.53 -8.07
CA HIS A 310 18.71 -15.58 -7.01
C HIS A 310 18.40 -14.24 -7.63
N GLN A 311 17.21 -13.71 -7.34
CA GLN A 311 16.75 -12.45 -7.90
C GLN A 311 16.71 -11.37 -6.83
N GLN A 312 17.38 -10.26 -7.12
CA GLN A 312 17.45 -9.10 -6.25
C GLN A 312 17.42 -7.82 -7.08
N THR A 313 16.81 -6.78 -6.52
CA THR A 313 16.75 -5.46 -7.13
C THR A 313 18.03 -4.69 -6.82
N TYR A 314 18.65 -4.12 -7.85
CA TYR A 314 19.86 -3.31 -7.73
C TYR A 314 19.56 -1.88 -8.15
N VAL A 315 20.16 -0.92 -7.45
CA VAL A 315 20.22 0.46 -7.90
C VAL A 315 21.48 0.63 -8.74
N ALA A 316 21.33 1.11 -9.98
CA ALA A 316 22.43 1.35 -10.90
C ALA A 316 22.49 2.83 -11.31
N SER A 317 23.70 3.30 -11.63
CA SER A 317 23.93 4.56 -12.33
C SER A 317 24.51 4.25 -13.70
N MET A 318 23.90 4.78 -14.74
CA MET A 318 24.29 4.55 -16.13
C MET A 318 24.62 5.89 -16.81
N MET A 319 25.65 5.87 -17.65
CA MET A 319 25.98 6.97 -18.56
C MET A 319 25.83 6.45 -19.99
N ALA A 320 25.07 7.17 -20.81
CA ALA A 320 24.75 6.81 -22.19
C ALA A 320 24.78 8.07 -23.08
N ASP A 321 25.03 7.90 -24.37
CA ASP A 321 24.84 8.97 -25.35
C ASP A 321 23.34 9.15 -25.67
N ALA A 322 22.99 10.24 -26.37
CA ALA A 322 21.58 10.56 -26.64
C ALA A 322 20.80 9.44 -27.35
N PRO A 323 21.36 8.72 -28.35
CA PRO A 323 20.68 7.57 -28.97
C PRO A 323 20.37 6.44 -27.99
N LEU A 324 21.33 6.02 -27.17
CA LEU A 324 21.12 4.94 -26.21
C LEU A 324 20.20 5.38 -25.06
N PHE A 325 20.27 6.64 -24.66
CA PHE A 325 19.37 7.23 -23.66
C PHE A 325 17.92 7.34 -24.16
N ALA A 326 17.73 7.57 -25.45
CA ALA A 326 16.41 7.74 -26.08
C ALA A 326 15.79 6.43 -26.60
N VAL A 327 16.32 5.25 -26.23
CA VAL A 327 15.71 3.96 -26.57
C VAL A 327 14.32 3.89 -25.92
N GLY A 328 13.29 4.10 -26.74
CA GLY A 328 11.90 4.14 -26.30
C GLY A 328 11.19 2.79 -26.29
N ASP A 329 11.80 1.74 -26.86
CA ASP A 329 11.27 0.38 -26.81
C ASP A 329 11.90 -0.36 -25.61
N PRO A 330 11.13 -0.64 -24.54
CA PRO A 330 11.62 -1.35 -23.36
C PRO A 330 12.13 -2.76 -23.67
N ALA A 331 11.73 -3.36 -24.80
CA ALA A 331 12.16 -4.69 -25.19
C ALA A 331 13.56 -4.73 -25.82
N THR A 332 14.15 -3.58 -26.14
CA THR A 332 15.48 -3.52 -26.77
C THR A 332 16.58 -3.82 -25.75
N PRO A 333 17.41 -4.87 -25.96
CA PRO A 333 18.54 -5.15 -25.07
C PRO A 333 19.60 -4.04 -25.14
N LEU A 334 20.05 -3.56 -23.97
CA LEU A 334 21.08 -2.54 -23.88
C LEU A 334 22.48 -3.18 -23.81
N PRO A 335 23.47 -2.72 -24.59
CA PRO A 335 24.84 -3.22 -24.55
C PRO A 335 25.64 -2.59 -23.39
N ILE A 336 25.27 -2.89 -22.16
CA ILE A 336 25.86 -2.29 -20.94
C ILE A 336 26.94 -3.18 -20.31
N ASP A 337 28.05 -2.57 -19.87
CA ASP A 337 29.03 -3.21 -18.97
C ASP A 337 28.53 -3.08 -17.52
N LEU A 338 28.05 -4.19 -16.96
CA LEU A 338 27.48 -4.23 -15.61
C LEU A 338 28.51 -4.74 -14.60
N ARG A 339 28.79 -3.95 -13.55
CA ARG A 339 29.70 -4.33 -12.46
C ARG A 339 29.06 -4.11 -11.10
N LYS A 340 29.25 -5.09 -10.22
CA LYS A 340 28.88 -4.96 -8.80
C LYS A 340 29.98 -4.22 -8.04
N THR A 341 29.58 -3.33 -7.15
CA THR A 341 30.50 -2.64 -6.23
C THR A 341 30.83 -3.48 -5.00
N ALA A 342 29.98 -4.46 -4.68
CA ALA A 342 30.12 -5.38 -3.55
C ALA A 342 29.50 -6.76 -3.88
N PRO A 343 29.94 -7.85 -3.23
CA PRO A 343 29.29 -9.15 -3.35
C PRO A 343 27.97 -9.20 -2.58
N ASP A 344 27.08 -10.09 -3.00
CA ASP A 344 25.84 -10.39 -2.29
C ASP A 344 26.02 -11.56 -1.31
N THR A 345 25.09 -11.68 -0.37
CA THR A 345 24.99 -12.81 0.56
C THR A 345 23.77 -13.64 0.19
N LEU A 346 23.96 -14.94 -0.06
CA LEU A 346 22.86 -15.87 -0.37
C LEU A 346 21.86 -15.94 0.79
N GLY A 347 20.58 -16.11 0.45
CA GLY A 347 19.45 -16.11 1.39
C GLY A 347 18.94 -14.71 1.75
N ARG A 348 19.36 -13.67 1.02
CA ARG A 348 18.88 -12.27 1.18
C ARG A 348 18.23 -11.72 -0.08
N GLU A 349 18.21 -12.50 -1.15
CA GLU A 349 17.51 -12.20 -2.38
C GLU A 349 15.99 -12.21 -2.14
N ILE A 350 15.27 -11.37 -2.88
CA ILE A 350 13.82 -11.19 -2.69
C ILE A 350 13.07 -12.43 -3.17
N TYR A 351 13.51 -12.98 -4.31
CA TYR A 351 12.95 -14.19 -4.88
C TYR A 351 14.05 -15.22 -5.13
N THR A 352 13.71 -16.47 -4.87
CA THR A 352 14.45 -17.61 -5.38
C THR A 352 13.81 -18.07 -6.68
N VAL A 353 14.63 -18.34 -7.68
CA VAL A 353 14.21 -18.87 -8.98
C VAL A 353 14.87 -20.24 -9.18
N ALA A 354 14.14 -21.23 -9.65
CA ALA A 354 14.62 -22.58 -9.86
C ALA A 354 14.28 -23.09 -11.26
N ALA A 355 15.17 -23.91 -11.82
CA ALA A 355 14.85 -24.76 -12.96
C ALA A 355 14.99 -26.23 -12.55
N ALA A 356 14.03 -27.06 -12.94
CA ALA A 356 14.00 -28.47 -12.60
C ALA A 356 13.61 -29.33 -13.82
N SER A 357 14.28 -30.48 -13.99
CA SER A 357 14.02 -31.43 -15.08
C SER A 357 14.58 -32.82 -14.76
N ASP A 358 14.08 -33.86 -15.43
CA ASP A 358 14.72 -35.18 -15.45
C ASP A 358 15.82 -35.31 -16.52
N ALA A 359 15.95 -34.32 -17.40
CA ALA A 359 17.05 -34.19 -18.33
C ALA A 359 18.04 -33.09 -17.87
N PRO A 360 19.29 -33.11 -18.36
CA PRO A 360 20.24 -32.03 -18.08
C PRO A 360 19.67 -30.66 -18.48
N LEU A 361 19.76 -29.70 -17.57
CA LEU A 361 19.25 -28.35 -17.79
C LEU A 361 20.11 -27.59 -18.82
N PRO A 362 19.48 -26.79 -19.72
CA PRO A 362 20.21 -25.94 -20.65
C PRO A 362 20.97 -24.84 -19.91
N GLU A 363 21.95 -24.24 -20.59
CA GLU A 363 22.59 -23.03 -20.08
C GLU A 363 21.63 -21.84 -20.16
N MET A 364 21.41 -21.17 -19.03
CA MET A 364 20.51 -20.02 -18.93
C MET A 364 21.28 -18.81 -18.41
N ALA A 365 21.66 -17.93 -19.34
CA ALA A 365 22.39 -16.71 -19.03
C ALA A 365 21.54 -15.78 -18.13
N PRO A 366 22.16 -15.09 -17.16
CA PRO A 366 21.47 -14.08 -16.34
C PRO A 366 20.82 -12.98 -17.18
N VAL A 367 19.78 -12.37 -16.63
CA VAL A 367 19.07 -11.22 -17.20
C VAL A 367 19.03 -10.13 -16.14
N ALA A 368 19.19 -8.88 -16.57
CA ALA A 368 18.95 -7.71 -15.73
C ALA A 368 18.01 -6.78 -16.50
N VAL A 369 16.93 -6.36 -15.83
CA VAL A 369 16.01 -5.32 -16.32
C VAL A 369 16.26 -4.08 -15.46
N VAL A 370 16.40 -2.94 -16.11
CA VAL A 370 16.74 -1.68 -15.46
C VAL A 370 15.50 -0.80 -15.39
N VAL A 371 15.32 -0.16 -14.24
CA VAL A 371 14.21 0.74 -13.97
C VAL A 371 14.74 2.18 -13.91
N PRO A 372 14.02 3.17 -14.44
CA PRO A 372 14.43 4.56 -14.36
C PRO A 372 14.50 5.05 -12.90
N HIS A 373 15.42 5.99 -12.64
CA HIS A 373 15.66 6.53 -11.30
C HIS A 373 14.44 7.22 -10.67
N GLY A 374 13.51 7.73 -11.47
CA GLY A 374 12.39 8.50 -10.95
C GLY A 374 11.44 7.72 -10.03
N GLU A 375 11.26 6.41 -10.21
CA GLU A 375 10.48 5.60 -9.26
C GLU A 375 11.14 5.58 -7.86
N LEU A 376 12.48 5.48 -7.80
CA LEU A 376 13.20 5.55 -6.53
C LEU A 376 13.00 6.91 -5.84
N GLN A 377 12.93 8.00 -6.62
CA GLN A 377 12.66 9.33 -6.08
C GLN A 377 11.23 9.44 -5.52
N GLU A 378 10.24 8.86 -6.20
CA GLU A 378 8.85 8.82 -5.73
C GLU A 378 8.72 8.02 -4.43
N LEU A 379 9.34 6.83 -4.36
CA LEU A 379 9.37 6.02 -3.15
C LEU A 379 10.07 6.73 -1.99
N GLN A 380 11.18 7.42 -2.26
CA GLN A 380 11.88 8.22 -1.26
C GLN A 380 11.01 9.38 -0.75
N ALA A 381 10.34 10.10 -1.64
CA ALA A 381 9.44 11.18 -1.27
C ALA A 381 8.27 10.67 -0.41
N ALA A 382 7.65 9.55 -0.80
CA ALA A 382 6.59 8.91 -0.04
C ALA A 382 7.08 8.48 1.36
N ALA A 383 8.27 7.87 1.46
CA ALA A 383 8.86 7.48 2.73
C ALA A 383 9.13 8.68 3.65
N MET A 384 9.60 9.80 3.11
CA MET A 384 9.82 11.04 3.88
C MET A 384 8.50 11.59 4.44
N VAL A 385 7.40 11.53 3.67
CA VAL A 385 6.08 11.95 4.14
C VAL A 385 5.59 11.03 5.26
N LEU A 386 5.73 9.72 5.11
CA LEU A 386 5.35 8.76 6.15
C LEU A 386 6.15 8.92 7.44
N ASP A 387 7.45 9.17 7.34
CA ASP A 387 8.31 9.39 8.51
C ASP A 387 7.93 10.68 9.25
N HIS A 388 7.61 11.74 8.50
CA HIS A 388 7.07 12.98 9.07
C HIS A 388 5.71 12.74 9.77
N ASP A 389 4.80 12.02 9.12
CA ASP A 389 3.48 11.68 9.67
C ASP A 389 3.59 10.84 10.96
N LEU A 390 4.53 9.88 10.99
CA LEU A 390 4.81 9.08 12.17
C LEU A 390 5.33 9.95 13.33
N LEU A 391 6.19 10.92 13.02
CA LEU A 391 6.73 11.85 14.02
C LEU A 391 5.62 12.75 14.61
N VAL A 392 4.70 13.25 13.77
CA VAL A 392 3.54 14.03 14.22
C VAL A 392 2.64 13.19 15.12
N ALA A 393 2.25 11.98 14.68
CA ALA A 393 1.41 11.08 15.47
C ALA A 393 2.04 10.73 16.82
N ARG A 394 3.37 10.52 16.87
CA ARG A 394 4.09 10.28 18.13
C ARG A 394 4.03 11.48 19.07
N ALA A 395 4.18 12.70 18.54
CA ALA A 395 4.08 13.93 19.33
C ALA A 395 2.66 14.11 19.90
N GLU A 396 1.62 13.80 19.12
CA GLU A 396 0.22 13.85 19.57
C GLU A 396 -0.07 12.86 20.69
N VAL A 397 0.42 11.62 20.57
CA VAL A 397 0.30 10.61 21.62
C VAL A 397 1.02 11.06 22.89
N GLN A 398 2.21 11.65 22.77
CA GLN A 398 2.95 12.18 23.91
C GLN A 398 2.24 13.36 24.57
N ALA A 399 1.66 14.27 23.80
CA ALA A 399 0.87 15.39 24.33
C ALA A 399 -0.38 14.89 25.07
N SER A 400 -1.14 13.97 24.45
CA SER A 400 -2.32 13.35 25.07
C SER A 400 -1.95 12.61 26.36
N LEU A 401 -0.82 11.89 26.37
CA LEU A 401 -0.32 11.22 27.56
C LEU A 401 0.02 12.20 28.69
N ALA A 402 0.64 13.34 28.36
CA ALA A 402 0.95 14.38 29.34
C ALA A 402 -0.32 15.00 29.94
N GLU A 403 -1.35 15.25 29.13
CA GLU A 403 -2.66 15.75 29.59
C GLU A 403 -3.32 14.76 30.56
N VAL A 404 -3.35 13.46 30.22
CA VAL A 404 -3.87 12.40 31.09
C VAL A 404 -3.09 12.32 32.40
N GLN A 405 -1.76 12.43 32.35
CA GLN A 405 -0.93 12.45 33.55
C GLN A 405 -1.24 13.64 34.46
N MET A 406 -1.42 14.84 33.88
CA MET A 406 -1.80 16.03 34.64
C MET A 406 -3.18 15.89 35.27
N ALA A 407 -4.17 15.38 34.53
CA ALA A 407 -5.51 15.10 35.05
C ALA A 407 -5.47 14.08 36.20
N ASN A 408 -4.68 13.02 36.08
CA ASN A 408 -4.52 12.02 37.13
C ASN A 408 -3.90 12.59 38.41
N VAL A 409 -2.90 13.48 38.29
CA VAL A 409 -2.34 14.21 39.44
C VAL A 409 -3.40 15.10 40.11
N ALA A 410 -4.23 15.80 39.33
CA ALA A 410 -5.31 16.62 39.87
C ALA A 410 -6.40 15.79 40.57
N GLN A 411 -6.76 14.64 39.99
CA GLN A 411 -7.71 13.70 40.59
C GLN A 411 -7.16 13.12 41.91
N THR A 412 -5.89 12.74 41.95
CA THR A 412 -5.22 12.25 43.17
C THR A 412 -5.29 13.29 44.30
N ARG A 413 -4.99 14.56 44.01
CA ARG A 413 -5.13 15.64 45.00
C ARG A 413 -6.56 15.82 45.51
N THR A 414 -7.55 15.63 44.64
CA THR A 414 -8.97 15.74 45.01
C THR A 414 -9.39 14.60 45.94
N LEU A 415 -8.90 13.38 45.68
CA LEU A 415 -9.11 12.23 46.57
C LEU A 415 -8.49 12.48 47.96
N ASP A 416 -7.24 12.97 48.02
CA ASP A 416 -6.60 13.33 49.30
C ASP A 416 -7.42 14.37 50.09
N MET A 417 -7.98 15.36 49.40
CA MET A 417 -8.85 16.37 50.02
C MET A 417 -10.17 15.77 50.55
N LEU A 418 -10.76 14.83 49.83
CA LEU A 418 -11.98 14.13 50.23
C LEU A 418 -11.71 13.23 51.45
N ASP A 419 -10.60 12.49 51.47
CA ASP A 419 -10.20 11.66 52.60
C ASP A 419 -9.95 12.51 53.85
N ALA A 420 -9.27 13.66 53.70
CA ALA A 420 -9.09 14.61 54.79
C ALA A 420 -10.42 15.19 55.30
N ALA A 421 -11.37 15.48 54.40
CA ALA A 421 -12.71 15.94 54.77
C ALA A 421 -13.51 14.85 55.49
N HIS A 422 -13.42 13.59 55.03
CA HIS A 422 -14.06 12.43 55.64
C HIS A 422 -13.54 12.20 57.06
N HIS A 423 -12.23 12.19 57.26
CA HIS A 423 -11.63 12.06 58.60
C HIS A 423 -12.04 13.18 59.56
N ARG A 424 -12.15 14.42 59.08
CA ARG A 424 -12.68 15.54 59.88
C ARG A 424 -14.13 15.33 60.28
N ALA A 425 -14.97 14.89 59.33
CA ALA A 425 -16.38 14.62 59.59
C ALA A 425 -16.55 13.53 60.66
N ASP A 426 -15.78 12.44 60.58
CA ASP A 426 -15.77 11.38 61.59
C ASP A 426 -15.33 11.87 62.97
N GLY A 427 -14.29 12.72 63.00
CA GLY A 427 -13.84 13.38 64.23
C GLY A 427 -14.94 14.20 64.89
N LEU A 428 -15.64 15.03 64.11
CA LEU A 428 -16.77 15.84 64.57
C LEU A 428 -17.95 14.96 65.02
N ALA A 429 -18.25 13.88 64.29
CA ALA A 429 -19.31 12.94 64.65
C ALA A 429 -19.03 12.27 66.00
N ARG A 430 -17.78 11.84 66.24
CA ARG A 430 -17.35 11.31 67.56
C ARG A 430 -17.51 12.34 68.66
N GLN A 431 -17.02 13.57 68.47
CA GLN A 431 -17.18 14.66 69.44
C GLN A 431 -18.65 14.97 69.74
N LEU A 432 -19.51 14.97 68.72
CA LEU A 432 -20.97 15.14 68.89
C LEU A 432 -21.60 14.00 69.69
N ALA A 433 -21.19 12.76 69.45
CA ALA A 433 -21.65 11.60 70.21
C ALA A 433 -21.21 11.67 71.68
N ASP A 434 -19.95 12.04 71.94
CA ASP A 434 -19.41 12.26 73.28
C ASP A 434 -20.16 13.39 74.01
N HIS A 435 -20.41 14.51 73.31
CA HIS A 435 -21.22 15.59 73.86
C HIS A 435 -22.65 15.14 74.18
N ARG A 436 -23.30 14.33 73.33
CA ARG A 436 -24.67 13.85 73.57
C ARG A 436 -24.76 12.90 74.77
N THR A 437 -23.70 12.12 75.02
CA THR A 437 -23.63 11.16 76.14
C THR A 437 -23.11 11.80 77.43
N SER A 438 -22.44 12.96 77.34
CA SER A 438 -21.99 13.76 78.49
C SER A 438 -23.13 14.19 79.42
N ILE A 439 -22.89 14.07 80.73
CA ILE A 439 -23.83 14.40 81.81
C ILE A 439 -24.34 15.84 81.69
N SER A 440 -23.46 16.80 81.37
CA SER A 440 -23.83 18.22 81.24
C SER A 440 -24.81 18.49 80.09
N TRP A 441 -24.71 17.75 78.98
CA TRP A 441 -25.64 17.88 77.85
C TRP A 441 -27.01 17.29 78.18
N ARG A 442 -27.04 16.15 78.87
CA ARG A 442 -28.27 15.49 79.33
C ARG A 442 -29.04 16.34 80.36
N VAL A 443 -28.33 17.00 81.28
CA VAL A 443 -28.93 17.89 82.30
C VAL A 443 -29.51 19.17 81.68
N THR A 444 -28.89 19.70 80.62
CA THR A 444 -29.32 20.95 79.96
C THR A 444 -30.27 20.75 78.78
N ALA A 445 -30.56 19.51 78.37
CA ALA A 445 -31.47 19.20 77.27
C ALA A 445 -32.92 19.71 77.50
N PRO A 446 -33.55 19.53 78.69
CA PRO A 446 -34.90 20.05 78.96
C PRO A 446 -34.97 21.59 78.87
N LEU A 447 -33.93 22.27 79.37
CA LEU A 447 -33.84 23.74 79.37
C LEU A 447 -33.74 24.33 77.95
N ARG A 448 -33.11 23.61 77.01
CA ARG A 448 -33.02 24.05 75.60
C ARG A 448 -34.30 23.78 74.82
N GLY A 449 -35.03 22.72 75.15
CA GLY A 449 -36.39 22.50 74.65
C GLY A 449 -37.33 23.62 75.10
N ALA A 450 -37.26 24.00 76.37
CA ALA A 450 -38.02 25.13 76.92
C ALA A 450 -37.68 26.46 76.23
N LYS A 451 -36.40 26.74 75.95
CA LYS A 451 -35.99 27.97 75.24
C LYS A 451 -36.50 28.05 73.79
N ARG A 452 -36.68 26.93 73.09
CA ARG A 452 -37.29 26.90 71.74
C ARG A 452 -38.81 27.04 71.78
N LEU A 453 -39.45 26.52 72.82
CA LEU A 453 -40.89 26.68 73.04
C LEU A 453 -41.26 28.10 73.49
N LEU A 454 -40.37 28.78 74.22
CA LEU A 454 -40.55 30.15 74.71
C LEU A 454 -40.07 31.24 73.73
N GLY A 455 -39.53 30.86 72.57
CA GLY A 455 -38.99 31.76 71.55
C GLY A 455 -39.81 31.81 70.25
N ARG A 456 -41.07 31.35 70.27
CA ARG A 456 -42.06 31.55 69.19
C ARG A 456 -43.21 32.41 69.67
#